data_AF-A0AA96QAW3-F1
#
_entry.id   AF-A0AA96QAW3-F1
#
_cell.length_a   1.000
_cell.length_b   1.000
_cell.length_c   1.000
_cell.angle_alpha   90.00
_cell.angle_beta   90.00
_cell.angle_gamma   90.00
#
_symmetry.space_group_name_H-M   'P 1'
#
loop_
_entity.id
_entity.type
_entity.pdbx_description
1 polymer ?
#
loop_
_entity_poly.entity_id
_entity_poly.type
_entity_poly.pdbx_seq_one_letter_code
_entity_poly.pdbx_strand_id
1 'polypeptide(L)' 'GLVWISPWNSLQHATNAAFLAVVYSDYMLTSRTAAVQCSGKSYSPTDIRNFAISQ' A
#
# COMPACT_ATOMS: atom_id res chain seq x y z
N GLY A 1 8.07 5.52 7.00
CA GLY A 1 8.52 4.63 8.08
C GLY A 1 8.40 3.20 7.58
N LEU A 2 9.26 2.29 8.04
CA LEU A 2 9.33 0.93 7.49
C LEU A 2 8.21 0.05 8.04
N VAL A 3 7.46 -0.62 7.17
CA VAL A 3 6.58 -1.72 7.59
C VAL A 3 7.44 -2.88 8.08
N TRP A 4 7.37 -3.12 9.38
CA TRP A 4 8.15 -4.12 10.07
C TRP A 4 7.23 -5.26 10.54
N ILE A 5 7.27 -6.37 9.82
CA ILE A 5 6.43 -7.56 10.11
C ILE A 5 7.20 -8.56 10.98
N SER A 6 8.49 -8.71 10.70
CA SER A 6 9.36 -9.73 11.29
C SER A 6 10.79 -9.18 11.35
N PRO A 7 11.60 -9.63 12.33
CA PRO A 7 13.03 -9.33 12.34
C PRO A 7 13.76 -9.93 11.12
N TRP A 8 13.23 -11.01 10.55
CA TRP A 8 13.80 -11.66 9.38
C TRP A 8 13.26 -11.03 8.11
N ASN A 9 14.15 -10.68 7.18
CA ASN A 9 13.79 -10.16 5.86
C ASN A 9 12.84 -8.95 5.92
N SER A 10 13.03 -8.07 6.90
CA SER A 10 12.17 -6.89 7.12
C SER A 10 12.02 -6.02 5.87
N LEU A 11 13.12 -5.81 5.13
CA LEU A 11 13.10 -5.09 3.86
C LEU A 11 12.34 -5.83 2.76
N GLN A 12 12.50 -7.15 2.64
CA GLN A 12 11.77 -7.94 1.64
C GLN A 12 10.26 -7.83 1.85
N HIS A 13 9.81 -7.89 3.12
CA HIS A 13 8.41 -7.71 3.46
C HIS A 13 7.90 -6.32 3.07
N ALA A 14 8.66 -5.26 3.38
CA ALA A 14 8.30 -3.89 3.03
C ALA A 14 8.24 -3.68 1.51
N THR A 15 9.25 -4.14 0.76
CA THR A 15 9.28 -3.99 -0.70
C THR A 15 8.19 -4.78 -1.40
N ASN A 16 7.86 -5.98 -0.89
CA ASN A 16 6.76 -6.78 -1.45
C ASN A 16 5.40 -6.12 -1.20
N ALA A 17 5.19 -5.56 0.00
CA ALA A 17 3.98 -4.80 0.30
C ALA A 17 3.88 -3.52 -0.57
N ALA A 18 5.00 -2.84 -0.80
CA ALA A 18 5.08 -1.67 -1.67
C ALA A 18 4.68 -2.01 -3.11
N PHE A 19 5.19 -3.11 -3.65
CA PHE A 19 4.85 -3.58 -4.99
C PHE A 19 3.34 -3.85 -5.13
N LEU A 20 2.75 -4.58 -4.17
CA LEU A 20 1.31 -4.84 -4.17
C LEU A 20 0.49 -3.55 -4.06
N ALA A 21 0.93 -2.60 -3.22
CA ALA A 21 0.28 -1.31 -3.06
C ALA A 21 0.31 -0.49 -4.37
N VAL A 22 1.43 -0.50 -5.10
CA VAL A 22 1.54 0.13 -6.43
C VAL A 22 0.53 -0.46 -7.39
N VAL A 23 0.54 -1.78 -7.58
CA VAL A 23 -0.36 -2.46 -8.52
C VAL A 23 -1.83 -2.22 -8.17
N TYR A 24 -2.16 -2.31 -6.87
CA TYR A 24 -3.53 -2.12 -6.42
C TYR A 24 -3.99 -0.67 -6.57
N SER A 25 -3.12 0.31 -6.34
CA SER A 25 -3.45 1.73 -6.55
C SER A 25 -3.81 2.03 -8.01
N ASP A 26 -3.09 1.44 -8.96
CA ASP A 26 -3.38 1.57 -10.38
C ASP A 26 -4.69 0.86 -10.74
N TYR A 27 -4.93 -0.33 -10.17
CA TYR A 27 -6.20 -1.04 -10.31
C TYR A 27 -7.39 -0.20 -9.85
N MET A 28 -7.31 0.45 -8.67
CA MET A 28 -8.39 1.28 -8.14
C MET A 28 -8.81 2.40 -9.09
N LEU A 29 -7.85 3.00 -9.81
CA LEU A 29 -8.14 4.02 -10.83
C LEU A 29 -8.93 3.41 -12.00
N THR A 30 -8.50 2.23 -12.49
CA THR A 30 -9.17 1.56 -13.61
C THR A 30 -10.54 0.98 -13.25
N SER A 31 -10.71 0.45 -12.03
CA SER A 31 -11.97 -0.11 -11.53
C SER A 31 -12.93 0.94 -11.00
N ARG A 32 -12.52 2.22 -10.97
CA ARG A 32 -13.27 3.34 -10.36
C ARG A 32 -13.57 3.12 -8.87
N THR A 33 -12.68 2.41 -8.17
CA THR A 33 -12.76 2.26 -6.72
C THR A 33 -12.21 3.52 -6.06
N ALA A 34 -13.11 4.37 -5.55
CA ALA A 34 -12.73 5.68 -5.03
C ALA A 34 -11.79 5.61 -3.80
N ALA A 35 -12.00 4.64 -2.91
CA ALA A 35 -11.18 4.45 -1.71
C ALA A 35 -11.36 3.06 -1.10
N VAL A 36 -10.39 2.64 -0.27
CA VAL A 36 -10.49 1.46 0.59
C VAL A 36 -10.78 1.89 2.02
N GLN A 37 -11.77 1.26 2.64
CA GLN A 37 -12.10 1.43 4.05
C GLN A 37 -11.33 0.40 4.89
N CYS A 38 -10.56 0.86 5.88
CA CYS A 38 -9.86 -0.01 6.83
C CYS A 38 -9.85 0.65 8.22
N SER A 39 -10.29 -0.08 9.24
CA SER A 39 -10.38 0.40 10.63
C SER A 39 -11.06 1.77 10.79
N GLY A 40 -12.12 2.02 10.02
CA GLY A 40 -12.88 3.28 10.04
C GLY A 40 -12.20 4.46 9.33
N LYS A 41 -11.05 4.24 8.67
CA LYS A 41 -10.37 5.23 7.83
C LYS A 41 -10.52 4.88 6.36
N SER A 42 -10.54 5.90 5.52
CA SER A 42 -10.65 5.78 4.06
C SER A 42 -9.32 6.15 3.43
N TYR A 43 -8.82 5.32 2.52
CA TYR A 43 -7.55 5.54 1.82
C TYR A 43 -7.80 5.61 0.31
N SER A 44 -7.41 6.72 -0.30
CA SER A 44 -7.49 6.94 -1.74
C SER A 44 -6.36 6.18 -2.47
N PRO A 45 -6.45 6.01 -3.81
CA PRO A 45 -5.35 5.45 -4.59
C PRO A 45 -4.02 6.18 -4.35
N THR A 46 -4.08 7.52 -4.23
CA THR A 46 -2.90 8.36 -3.97
C THR A 46 -2.29 8.07 -2.60
N ASP A 47 -3.11 7.83 -1.57
CA ASP A 47 -2.62 7.47 -0.23
C ASP A 47 -1.89 6.13 -0.26
N ILE A 48 -2.45 5.14 -0.97
CA ILE A 48 -1.82 3.82 -1.16
C ILE A 48 -0.51 3.97 -1.95
N ARG A 49 -0.46 4.84 -2.97
CA ARG A 49 0.76 5.11 -3.74
C ARG A 49 1.84 5.78 -2.89
N ASN A 50 1.46 6.76 -2.06
CA ASN A 50 2.37 7.44 -1.14
C ASN A 50 2.92 6.49 -0.09
N PHE A 51 2.08 5.57 0.42
CA PHE A 51 2.52 4.50 1.30
C PHE A 51 3.61 3.65 0.62
N ALA A 52 3.39 3.21 -0.61
CA ALA A 52 4.37 2.42 -1.35
C ALA A 52 5.71 3.14 -1.55
N ILE A 53 5.70 4.44 -1.86
CA ILE A 53 6.93 5.26 -2.00
C ILE A 53 7.71 5.35 -0.68
N SER A 54 7.02 5.28 0.46
CA SER A 54 7.64 5.39 1.79
C SER A 54 8.22 4.08 2.34
N GLN A 55 8.02 2.97 1.63
CA GLN A 55 8.57 1.65 1.95
C GLN A 55 9.92 1.46 1.27
#